data_AF-A0A9E0DHL7-F1
#
_entry.id   AF-A0A9E0DHL7-F1
#
_cell.length_a   1.000
_cell.length_b   1.000
_cell.length_c   1.000
_cell.angle_alpha   90.00
_cell.angle_beta   90.00
_cell.angle_gamma   90.00
#
_symmetry.space_group_name_H-M   'P 1'
#
loop_
_entity.id
_entity.type
_entity.pdbx_description
1 polymer ?
#
loop_
_entity_poly.entity_id
_entity_poly.type
_entity_poly.pdbx_seq_one_letter_code
_entity_poly.pdbx_strand_id
1 'polypeptide(L)'
;MKKILIGLIGIGLLIAGCGQAIPTGGAQVAPPASQEQAPAAPAATPTPAAHADVLTAIWAAVADNYVFVDEAGAIPGLDWAALHDQTAAQIDPAMPQEEFVAVVRQGLAALPPGAVIWQTKADAVEEIKATVGGYEGIGVYVGARGEPNPAAVILDVVPGSPAEAAGLAMHDRILTIDGVAVSADEGMAVVDRIRGPRDSQVVLRVQSPGTDPREVTVTRSQMSFTQQKSIFAQRLAEGTVGYIRFPAGAHGTLGQDFSARLQEMGGEGAVSGLILDLRISNNSTGWPLMTMLPLFGQGEMGAVINRKGSAPLNIAASEGNNLAALPLVLLIGPDTQGTAEIFAAALQAAGHTLLIGLPTQGQVEGMTIQRLPDGSELFIANSTFLTPDGRDIGMEGVHPDITVDADWSDVSADMDPVIAAALEALTK
;
A
#
# COMPACT_ATOMS: atom_id res chain seq x y z
N MET A 1 25.87 -12.41 -5.48
CA MET A 1 25.58 -11.49 -4.37
C MET A 1 24.31 -10.72 -4.72
N LYS A 2 23.15 -11.26 -4.35
CA LYS A 2 21.85 -10.59 -4.54
C LYS A 2 21.63 -9.68 -3.34
N LYS A 3 21.55 -8.37 -3.56
CA LYS A 3 21.18 -7.40 -2.52
C LYS A 3 19.67 -7.51 -2.31
N ILE A 4 19.24 -8.04 -1.18
CA ILE A 4 17.83 -8.03 -0.76
C ILE A 4 17.54 -6.59 -0.30
N LEU A 5 16.70 -5.89 -1.05
CA LEU A 5 16.44 -4.46 -0.88
C LEU A 5 15.01 -4.27 -0.38
N ILE A 6 14.90 -3.57 0.74
CA ILE A 6 13.64 -3.24 1.41
C ILE A 6 12.99 -2.11 0.61
N GLY A 7 11.99 -2.45 -0.20
CA GLY A 7 11.07 -1.43 -0.70
C GLY A 7 10.40 -0.79 0.51
N LEU A 8 10.53 0.53 0.67
CA LEU A 8 9.84 1.28 1.72
C LEU A 8 8.33 1.14 1.51
N ILE A 9 7.72 0.17 2.18
CA ILE A 9 6.33 0.22 2.58
C ILE A 9 6.31 1.26 3.68
N GLY A 10 5.68 2.41 3.43
CA GLY A 10 5.58 3.47 4.43
C GLY A 10 4.72 3.00 5.60
N ILE A 11 5.37 2.51 6.67
CA ILE A 11 4.69 2.08 7.88
C ILE A 11 4.39 3.34 8.69
N GLY A 12 3.19 3.89 8.49
CA GLY A 12 2.65 4.95 9.32
C GLY A 12 2.47 4.46 10.76
N LEU A 13 3.42 4.79 11.62
CA LEU A 13 3.33 4.55 13.06
C LEU A 13 2.16 5.35 13.65
N LEU A 14 1.04 4.70 13.98
CA LEU A 14 -0.03 5.31 14.78
C LEU A 14 -0.61 4.31 15.78
N ILE A 15 -0.50 4.71 17.05
CA ILE A 15 -0.98 4.02 18.23
C ILE A 15 -2.51 3.89 18.15
N ALA A 16 -3.01 2.66 18.09
CA ALA A 16 -4.44 2.38 18.20
C ALA A 16 -4.94 2.67 19.62
N GLY A 17 -5.64 3.80 19.79
CA GLY A 17 -6.52 4.04 20.93
C GLY A 17 -7.95 3.62 20.57
N CYS A 18 -8.43 2.54 21.19
CA CYS A 18 -9.81 2.09 21.07
C CYS A 18 -10.81 3.20 21.40
N GLY A 19 -11.83 3.36 20.56
CA GLY A 19 -12.96 4.24 20.80
C GLY A 19 -13.79 3.80 22.01
N GLN A 20 -14.07 4.75 22.89
CA GLN A 20 -15.22 4.73 23.79
C GLN A 20 -15.93 6.07 23.64
N ALA A 21 -17.25 6.00 23.49
CA ALA A 21 -18.13 7.14 23.32
C ALA A 21 -17.98 8.16 24.46
N ILE A 22 -17.99 9.45 24.13
CA ILE A 22 -18.02 10.56 25.09
C ILE A 22 -19.48 10.84 25.44
N PRO A 23 -19.93 10.70 26.70
CA PRO A 23 -21.10 11.41 27.18
C PRO A 23 -20.70 12.85 27.53
N THR A 24 -21.49 13.80 27.02
CA THR A 24 -21.40 15.22 27.37
C THR A 24 -21.70 15.44 28.87
N GLY A 25 -20.71 15.92 29.63
CA GLY A 25 -20.90 16.35 31.02
C GLY A 25 -19.60 16.91 31.60
N GLY A 26 -19.59 18.21 31.90
CA GLY A 26 -18.39 18.95 32.26
C GLY A 26 -17.76 18.57 33.61
N ALA A 27 -16.43 18.41 33.60
CA ALA A 27 -15.53 18.73 34.70
C ALA A 27 -14.10 18.88 34.14
N GLN A 28 -13.47 20.03 34.35
CA GLN A 28 -12.06 20.27 34.00
C GLN A 28 -11.17 19.38 34.88
N VAL A 29 -10.36 18.52 34.26
CA VAL A 29 -9.25 17.81 34.93
C VAL A 29 -7.95 18.30 34.30
N ALA A 30 -7.02 18.76 35.14
CA ALA A 30 -5.73 19.31 34.73
C ALA A 30 -4.84 18.25 34.04
N PRO A 31 -3.96 18.65 33.10
CA PRO A 31 -3.06 17.73 32.43
C PRO A 31 -2.02 17.14 33.41
N PRO A 32 -1.67 15.84 33.30
CA PRO A 32 -0.62 15.26 34.11
C PRO A 32 0.76 15.83 33.70
N ALA A 33 1.62 16.02 34.69
CA ALA A 33 2.96 16.58 34.54
C ALA A 33 3.86 15.70 33.67
N SER A 34 4.58 16.33 32.75
CA SER A 34 5.64 15.73 31.92
C SER A 34 6.74 15.15 32.81
N GLN A 35 6.95 13.84 32.77
CA GLN A 35 8.17 13.24 33.32
C GLN A 35 9.28 13.35 32.28
N GLU A 36 10.30 14.12 32.62
CA GLU A 36 11.56 14.26 31.91
C GLU A 36 12.28 12.89 31.91
N GLN A 37 12.37 12.24 30.74
CA GLN A 37 13.11 10.99 30.58
C GLN A 37 14.62 11.25 30.73
N ALA A 38 15.25 10.56 31.68
CA ALA A 38 16.70 10.57 31.86
C ALA A 38 17.42 10.12 30.56
N PRO A 39 18.63 10.64 30.28
CA PRO A 39 19.35 10.32 29.06
C PRO A 39 19.62 8.81 28.95
N ALA A 40 19.30 8.25 27.79
CA ALA A 40 19.54 6.85 27.47
C ALA A 40 21.05 6.54 27.59
N ALA A 41 21.37 5.47 28.32
CA ALA A 41 22.72 4.92 28.38
C ALA A 41 23.21 4.53 26.96
N PRO A 42 24.52 4.60 26.67
CA PRO A 42 25.06 4.27 25.36
C PRO A 42 24.68 2.84 24.96
N ALA A 43 24.17 2.68 23.74
CA ALA A 43 23.77 1.39 23.19
C ALA A 43 24.99 0.44 23.16
N ALA A 44 24.92 -0.64 23.95
CA ALA A 44 25.91 -1.70 23.90
C ALA A 44 25.85 -2.41 22.54
N THR A 45 27.01 -2.69 21.96
CA THR A 45 27.16 -3.57 20.80
C THR A 45 26.57 -4.95 21.14
N PRO A 46 25.68 -5.53 20.30
CA PRO A 46 25.11 -6.84 20.60
C PRO A 46 26.21 -7.91 20.67
N THR A 47 26.20 -8.70 21.74
CA THR A 47 27.14 -9.81 21.98
C THR A 47 26.73 -11.08 21.20
N PRO A 48 27.64 -12.05 20.96
CA PRO A 48 27.41 -13.31 20.25
C PRO A 48 26.18 -14.15 20.64
N ALA A 49 25.75 -14.13 21.90
CA ALA A 49 24.52 -14.79 22.35
C ALA A 49 23.25 -14.15 21.75
N ALA A 50 23.33 -12.88 21.34
CA ALA A 50 22.20 -12.13 20.81
C ALA A 50 21.76 -12.59 19.42
N HIS A 51 22.64 -13.14 18.57
CA HIS A 51 22.25 -13.56 17.21
C HIS A 51 21.33 -14.79 17.21
N ALA A 52 21.69 -15.82 17.96
CA ALA A 52 20.86 -17.01 18.10
C ALA A 52 19.53 -16.69 18.80
N ASP A 53 19.56 -15.81 19.82
CA ASP A 53 18.36 -15.35 20.53
C ASP A 53 17.43 -14.54 19.60
N VAL A 54 17.98 -13.66 18.75
CA VAL A 54 17.22 -12.89 17.77
C VAL A 54 16.62 -13.80 16.70
N LEU A 55 17.39 -14.76 16.16
CA LEU A 55 16.88 -15.74 15.20
C LEU A 55 15.70 -16.52 15.80
N THR A 56 15.89 -17.05 17.02
CA THR A 56 14.87 -17.81 17.74
C THR A 56 13.61 -16.97 17.95
N ALA A 57 13.77 -15.71 18.38
CA ALA A 57 12.68 -14.78 18.60
C ALA A 57 11.92 -14.45 17.30
N ILE A 58 12.63 -14.24 16.19
CA ILE A 58 12.03 -14.03 14.86
C ILE A 58 11.19 -15.26 14.48
N TRP A 59 11.78 -16.46 14.54
CA TRP A 59 11.10 -17.68 14.11
C TRP A 59 9.86 -18.01 14.93
N ALA A 60 9.95 -17.84 16.26
CA ALA A 60 8.82 -18.00 17.16
C ALA A 60 7.72 -16.97 16.88
N ALA A 61 8.09 -15.69 16.70
CA ALA A 61 7.13 -14.63 16.45
C ALA A 61 6.33 -14.86 15.16
N VAL A 62 6.98 -15.27 14.07
CA VAL A 62 6.30 -15.63 12.81
C VAL A 62 5.39 -16.83 13.03
N ALA A 63 5.90 -17.90 13.65
CA ALA A 63 5.11 -19.11 13.92
C ALA A 63 3.87 -18.84 14.78
N ASP A 64 3.93 -17.86 15.69
CA ASP A 64 2.82 -17.51 16.58
C ASP A 64 1.81 -16.56 15.95
N ASN A 65 2.25 -15.67 15.03
CA ASN A 65 1.43 -14.55 14.59
C ASN A 65 1.05 -14.55 13.11
N TYR A 66 1.80 -15.23 12.23
CA TYR A 66 1.52 -15.19 10.80
C TYR A 66 0.13 -15.77 10.47
N VAL A 67 -0.66 -15.04 9.68
CA VAL A 67 -2.09 -15.35 9.51
C VAL A 67 -2.37 -16.48 8.53
N PHE A 68 -1.56 -16.62 7.47
CA PHE A 68 -1.82 -17.59 6.41
C PHE A 68 -1.19 -18.94 6.73
N VAL A 69 -1.95 -19.74 7.49
CA VAL A 69 -1.58 -21.10 7.90
C VAL A 69 -2.66 -22.10 7.49
N ASP A 70 -2.26 -23.36 7.31
CA ASP A 70 -3.20 -24.47 7.11
C ASP A 70 -3.95 -24.85 8.40
N GLU A 71 -4.83 -25.85 8.32
CA GLU A 71 -5.59 -26.36 9.48
C GLU A 71 -4.70 -26.89 10.62
N ALA A 72 -3.47 -27.32 10.32
CA ALA A 72 -2.49 -27.77 11.31
C ALA A 72 -1.68 -26.60 11.90
N GLY A 73 -1.89 -25.38 11.42
CA GLY A 73 -1.15 -24.19 11.82
C GLY A 73 0.22 -24.06 11.16
N ALA A 74 0.48 -24.81 10.08
CA ALA A 74 1.72 -24.74 9.31
C ALA A 74 1.61 -23.76 8.14
N ILE A 75 2.75 -23.19 7.73
CA ILE A 75 2.81 -22.28 6.57
C ILE A 75 2.73 -23.14 5.30
N PRO A 76 1.73 -22.97 4.42
CA PRO A 76 1.55 -23.83 3.27
C PRO A 76 2.78 -23.87 2.36
N GLY A 77 3.22 -25.08 2.02
CA GLY A 77 4.38 -25.29 1.13
C GLY A 77 5.75 -25.00 1.76
N LEU A 78 5.82 -24.71 3.06
CA LEU A 78 7.08 -24.36 3.74
C LEU A 78 7.31 -25.19 5.00
N ASP A 79 8.42 -25.94 5.03
CA ASP A 79 8.90 -26.59 6.25
C ASP A 79 9.62 -25.56 7.13
N TRP A 80 8.85 -24.92 8.02
CA TRP A 80 9.32 -23.81 8.86
C TRP A 80 10.46 -24.23 9.80
N ALA A 81 10.41 -25.46 10.31
CA ALA A 81 11.43 -25.99 11.21
C ALA A 81 12.72 -26.32 10.45
N ALA A 82 12.63 -26.98 9.28
CA ALA A 82 13.82 -27.24 8.47
C ALA A 82 14.46 -25.94 7.97
N LEU A 83 13.67 -24.92 7.63
CA LEU A 83 14.18 -23.61 7.23
C LEU A 83 14.89 -22.90 8.40
N HIS A 84 14.36 -23.01 9.62
CA HIS A 84 15.04 -22.53 10.82
C HIS A 84 16.43 -23.17 10.94
N ASP A 85 16.50 -24.50 10.89
CA ASP A 85 17.75 -25.24 11.08
C ASP A 85 18.78 -24.93 9.99
N GLN A 86 18.33 -24.79 8.74
CA GLN A 86 19.18 -24.37 7.61
C GLN A 86 19.72 -22.95 7.78
N THR A 87 18.92 -22.04 8.33
CA THR A 87 19.34 -20.66 8.58
C THR A 87 20.28 -20.61 9.79
N ALA A 88 19.95 -21.29 10.88
CA ALA A 88 20.75 -21.39 12.09
C ALA A 88 22.14 -21.99 11.82
N ALA A 89 22.24 -23.00 10.96
CA ALA A 89 23.50 -23.64 10.59
C ALA A 89 24.50 -22.69 9.88
N GLN A 90 24.03 -21.57 9.34
CA GLN A 90 24.87 -20.55 8.69
C GLN A 90 25.35 -19.47 9.67
N ILE A 91 24.83 -19.42 10.90
CA ILE A 91 25.12 -18.36 11.86
C ILE A 91 26.24 -18.79 12.81
N ASP A 92 27.37 -18.09 12.73
CA ASP A 92 28.46 -18.19 13.71
C ASP A 92 28.22 -17.13 14.80
N PRO A 93 28.33 -17.44 16.10
CA PRO A 93 28.24 -16.44 17.18
C PRO A 93 29.20 -15.25 17.01
N ALA A 94 30.35 -15.43 16.36
CA ALA A 94 31.31 -14.36 16.09
C ALA A 94 31.10 -13.65 14.73
N MET A 95 30.02 -13.99 14.00
CA MET A 95 29.71 -13.41 12.69
C MET A 95 29.49 -11.88 12.77
N PRO A 96 29.97 -11.10 11.79
CA PRO A 96 29.64 -9.68 11.70
C PRO A 96 28.14 -9.43 11.56
N GLN A 97 27.63 -8.35 12.17
CA GLN A 97 26.20 -8.02 12.15
C GLN A 97 25.60 -7.95 10.74
N GLU A 98 26.34 -7.40 9.78
CA GLU A 98 25.87 -7.29 8.38
C GLU A 98 25.66 -8.65 7.73
N GLU A 99 26.54 -9.62 8.03
CA GLU A 99 26.45 -10.97 7.51
C GLU A 99 25.30 -11.74 8.18
N PHE A 100 25.13 -11.58 9.50
CA PHE A 100 23.98 -12.12 10.22
C PHE A 100 22.65 -11.62 9.63
N VAL A 101 22.56 -10.30 9.40
CA VAL A 101 21.36 -9.70 8.80
C VAL A 101 21.07 -10.27 7.41
N ALA A 102 22.11 -10.45 6.58
CA ALA A 102 21.96 -11.03 5.25
C ALA A 102 21.46 -12.47 5.28
N VAL A 103 22.01 -13.30 6.17
CA VAL A 103 21.61 -14.72 6.34
C VAL A 103 20.15 -14.82 6.81
N VAL A 104 19.76 -14.04 7.82
CA VAL A 104 18.38 -14.06 8.33
C VAL A 104 17.40 -13.57 7.27
N ARG A 105 17.70 -12.47 6.56
CA ARG A 105 16.85 -11.98 5.46
C ARG A 105 16.73 -12.99 4.32
N GLN A 106 17.80 -13.73 4.01
CA GLN A 106 17.76 -14.80 3.04
C GLN A 106 16.82 -15.94 3.49
N GLY A 107 16.84 -16.31 4.77
CA GLY A 107 15.90 -17.29 5.33
C GLY A 107 14.44 -16.79 5.23
N LEU A 108 14.18 -15.55 5.65
CA LEU A 108 12.85 -14.95 5.60
C LEU A 108 12.30 -14.77 4.17
N ALA A 109 13.17 -14.66 3.16
CA ALA A 109 12.77 -14.56 1.76
C ALA A 109 12.07 -15.82 1.20
N ALA A 110 12.05 -16.92 1.95
CA ALA A 110 11.26 -18.11 1.62
C ALA A 110 9.77 -17.97 1.98
N LEU A 111 9.40 -16.99 2.80
CA LEU A 111 8.00 -16.67 3.08
C LEU A 111 7.36 -15.95 1.89
N PRO A 112 6.02 -15.98 1.77
CA PRO A 112 5.33 -15.18 0.77
C PRO A 112 5.73 -13.70 0.85
N PRO A 113 5.81 -12.99 -0.29
CA PRO A 113 6.07 -11.54 -0.29
C PRO A 113 5.10 -10.81 0.64
N GLY A 114 5.62 -9.83 1.41
CA GLY A 114 4.80 -9.07 2.37
C GLY A 114 4.50 -9.80 3.69
N ALA A 115 4.79 -11.10 3.83
CA ALA A 115 4.50 -11.84 5.07
C ALA A 115 5.20 -11.27 6.30
N VAL A 116 6.45 -10.83 6.13
CA VAL A 116 7.28 -10.27 7.19
C VAL A 116 8.17 -9.14 6.70
N ILE A 117 8.40 -8.15 7.55
CA ILE A 117 9.43 -7.13 7.36
C ILE A 117 10.28 -7.12 8.62
N TRP A 118 11.57 -7.44 8.50
CA TRP A 118 12.50 -7.34 9.62
C TRP A 118 13.37 -6.10 9.49
N GLN A 119 13.18 -5.18 10.43
CA GLN A 119 13.80 -3.88 10.46
C GLN A 119 14.83 -3.82 11.60
N THR A 120 16.10 -3.67 11.26
CA THR A 120 17.14 -3.43 12.25
C THR A 120 17.04 -2.01 12.81
N LYS A 121 17.70 -1.74 13.94
CA LYS A 121 17.80 -0.36 14.48
C LYS A 121 18.40 0.63 13.47
N ALA A 122 19.34 0.18 12.65
CA ALA A 122 19.95 1.01 11.61
C ALA A 122 18.92 1.36 10.53
N ASP A 123 18.15 0.36 10.08
CA ASP A 123 17.08 0.58 9.10
C ASP A 123 16.02 1.57 9.63
N ALA A 124 15.63 1.43 10.90
CA ALA A 124 14.66 2.34 11.54
C ALA A 124 15.16 3.79 11.61
N VAL A 125 16.45 3.99 11.91
CA VAL A 125 17.05 5.33 11.90
C VAL A 125 17.05 5.92 10.49
N GLU A 126 17.39 5.14 9.47
CA GLU A 126 17.39 5.60 8.08
C GLU A 126 15.96 5.88 7.57
N GLU A 127 14.97 5.06 7.94
CA GLU A 127 13.57 5.32 7.60
C GLU A 127 13.05 6.59 8.26
N ILE A 128 13.35 6.82 9.55
CA ILE A 128 12.96 8.06 10.23
C ILE A 128 13.59 9.27 9.55
N LYS A 129 14.88 9.19 9.19
CA LYS A 129 15.57 10.26 8.45
C LYS A 129 14.94 10.50 7.08
N ALA A 130 14.60 9.44 6.34
CA ALA A 130 13.93 9.56 5.04
C ALA A 130 12.49 10.11 5.20
N THR A 131 11.78 9.74 6.25
CA THR A 131 10.41 10.22 6.49
C THR A 131 10.40 11.71 6.83
N VAL A 132 11.32 12.15 7.70
CA VAL A 132 11.45 13.56 8.13
C VAL A 132 12.12 14.41 7.05
N GLY A 133 13.15 13.89 6.40
CA GLY A 133 13.92 14.58 5.37
C GLY A 133 13.24 14.58 4.01
N GLY A 134 12.35 13.61 3.74
CA GLY A 134 11.90 13.28 2.40
C GLY A 134 12.85 12.30 1.69
N TYR A 135 12.67 12.12 0.39
CA TYR A 135 13.50 11.23 -0.43
C TYR A 135 14.17 11.98 -1.58
N GLU A 136 15.29 11.47 -2.08
CA GLU A 136 15.95 12.02 -3.28
C GLU A 136 15.57 11.19 -4.51
N GLY A 137 14.99 11.84 -5.52
CA GLY A 137 14.46 11.16 -6.69
C GLY A 137 13.81 12.11 -7.70
N ILE A 138 12.94 11.57 -8.56
CA ILE A 138 12.34 12.32 -9.66
C ILE A 138 10.88 12.74 -9.44
N GLY A 139 10.23 12.23 -8.38
CA GLY A 139 8.84 12.57 -8.04
C GLY A 139 7.78 11.82 -8.86
N VAL A 140 7.85 10.49 -8.88
CA VAL A 140 6.84 9.61 -9.50
C VAL A 140 6.44 8.48 -8.56
N TYR A 141 5.22 8.00 -8.72
CA TYR A 141 4.81 6.68 -8.23
C TYR A 141 4.95 5.66 -9.36
N VAL A 142 5.48 4.50 -9.05
CA VAL A 142 5.69 3.43 -10.03
C VAL A 142 5.13 2.10 -9.54
N GLY A 143 4.56 1.35 -10.47
CA GLY A 143 4.21 -0.06 -10.30
C GLY A 143 5.11 -0.92 -11.18
N ALA A 144 5.50 -2.10 -10.72
CA ALA A 144 6.28 -3.04 -11.52
C ALA A 144 5.35 -3.91 -12.38
N ARG A 145 5.78 -4.25 -13.59
CA ARG A 145 5.13 -5.23 -14.45
C ARG A 145 6.10 -6.37 -14.73
N GLY A 146 5.57 -7.59 -14.66
CA GLY A 146 6.31 -8.81 -14.97
C GLY A 146 6.23 -9.19 -16.45
N GLU A 147 6.44 -10.47 -16.71
CA GLU A 147 6.29 -11.05 -18.05
C GLU A 147 4.86 -10.90 -18.60
N PRO A 148 4.66 -10.79 -19.93
CA PRO A 148 5.68 -10.88 -20.99
C PRO A 148 6.41 -9.56 -21.28
N ASN A 149 6.07 -8.49 -20.55
CA ASN A 149 6.39 -7.12 -20.91
C ASN A 149 6.98 -6.35 -19.72
N PRO A 150 8.15 -6.77 -19.19
CA PRO A 150 8.70 -6.19 -17.97
C PRO A 150 8.98 -4.70 -18.12
N ALA A 151 8.48 -3.91 -17.18
CA ALA A 151 8.64 -2.47 -17.14
C ALA A 151 8.32 -1.94 -15.73
N ALA A 152 8.79 -0.74 -15.41
CA ALA A 152 8.18 0.06 -14.35
C ALA A 152 7.18 1.02 -15.00
N VAL A 153 5.94 1.05 -14.53
CA VAL A 153 4.87 1.89 -15.05
C VAL A 153 4.68 3.09 -14.14
N ILE A 154 4.66 4.29 -14.68
CA ILE A 154 4.35 5.51 -13.93
C ILE A 154 2.86 5.53 -13.61
N LEU A 155 2.54 5.30 -12.33
CA LEU A 155 1.16 5.32 -11.82
C LEU A 155 0.66 6.74 -11.65
N ASP A 156 1.53 7.63 -11.14
CA ASP A 156 1.22 9.04 -10.91
C ASP A 156 2.50 9.89 -10.90
N VAL A 157 2.36 11.18 -11.23
CA VAL A 157 3.46 12.14 -11.29
C VAL A 157 3.20 13.26 -10.29
N VAL A 158 4.19 13.56 -9.46
CA VAL A 158 4.05 14.61 -8.45
C VAL A 158 4.06 15.99 -9.14
N PRO A 159 3.06 16.85 -8.91
CA PRO A 159 3.06 18.20 -9.48
C PRO A 159 4.27 19.02 -9.02
N GLY A 160 4.88 19.76 -9.95
CA GLY A 160 6.09 20.55 -9.73
C GLY A 160 7.37 19.73 -9.58
N SER A 161 7.33 18.42 -9.84
CA SER A 161 8.49 17.53 -9.72
C SER A 161 9.44 17.59 -10.92
N PRO A 162 10.68 17.09 -10.77
CA PRO A 162 11.58 16.93 -11.91
C PRO A 162 11.01 16.04 -13.03
N ALA A 163 10.24 15.02 -12.69
CA ALA A 163 9.59 14.15 -13.66
C ALA A 163 8.56 14.91 -14.50
N GLU A 164 7.70 15.71 -13.87
CA GLU A 164 6.74 16.57 -14.58
C GLU A 164 7.47 17.56 -15.50
N ALA A 165 8.51 18.23 -14.98
CA ALA A 165 9.31 19.17 -15.76
C ALA A 165 10.02 18.52 -16.96
N ALA A 166 10.35 17.23 -16.86
CA ALA A 166 10.97 16.44 -17.92
C ALA A 166 9.95 15.85 -18.92
N GLY A 167 8.64 16.08 -18.73
CA GLY A 167 7.59 15.58 -19.59
C GLY A 167 7.31 14.08 -19.44
N LEU A 168 7.58 13.52 -18.25
CA LEU A 168 7.06 12.21 -17.87
C LEU A 168 5.61 12.35 -17.48
N ALA A 169 4.80 11.36 -17.86
CA ALA A 169 3.38 11.35 -17.59
C ALA A 169 2.95 10.03 -16.94
N MET A 170 1.80 10.06 -16.27
CA MET A 170 1.05 8.85 -15.93
C MET A 170 0.88 7.95 -17.16
N HIS A 171 0.88 6.64 -16.93
CA HIS A 171 0.84 5.56 -17.95
C HIS A 171 2.16 5.31 -18.70
N ASP A 172 3.17 6.17 -18.57
CA ASP A 172 4.47 5.91 -19.21
C ASP A 172 5.12 4.62 -18.67
N ARG A 173 5.60 3.77 -19.58
CA ARG A 173 6.43 2.60 -19.27
C ARG A 173 7.89 2.99 -19.28
N ILE A 174 8.58 2.84 -18.17
CA ILE A 174 10.04 2.90 -18.06
C ILE A 174 10.60 1.54 -18.46
N LEU A 175 11.23 1.49 -19.64
CA LEU A 175 11.80 0.29 -20.25
C LEU A 175 13.25 0.06 -19.83
N THR A 176 14.03 1.13 -19.71
CA THR A 176 15.42 1.07 -19.25
C THR A 176 15.76 2.22 -18.32
N ILE A 177 16.66 1.98 -17.38
CA ILE A 177 17.21 2.99 -16.46
C ILE A 177 18.74 2.92 -16.59
N ASP A 178 19.36 4.03 -16.95
CA ASP A 178 20.80 4.18 -17.23
C ASP A 178 21.32 3.11 -18.22
N GLY A 179 20.53 2.87 -19.27
CA GLY A 179 20.85 1.91 -20.34
C GLY A 179 20.63 0.43 -19.99
N VAL A 180 20.27 0.12 -18.74
CA VAL A 180 19.97 -1.25 -18.30
C VAL A 180 18.46 -1.50 -18.36
N ALA A 181 18.04 -2.61 -18.94
CA ALA A 181 16.62 -2.97 -19.01
C ALA A 181 15.99 -3.18 -17.63
N VAL A 182 14.69 -2.91 -17.52
CA VAL A 182 13.89 -3.37 -16.37
C VAL A 182 13.57 -4.85 -16.60
N SER A 183 13.74 -5.68 -15.57
CA SER A 183 13.46 -7.12 -15.65
C SER A 183 12.32 -7.51 -14.73
N ALA A 184 11.55 -8.55 -15.08
CA ALA A 184 10.43 -9.02 -14.26
C ALA A 184 10.88 -9.39 -12.82
N ASP A 185 12.02 -10.06 -12.69
CA ASP A 185 12.60 -10.50 -11.41
C ASP A 185 12.98 -9.35 -10.46
N GLU A 186 13.10 -8.13 -10.98
CA GLU A 186 13.46 -6.96 -10.19
C GLU A 186 12.31 -6.47 -9.32
N GLY A 187 11.06 -6.62 -9.79
CA GLY A 187 9.88 -6.12 -9.11
C GLY A 187 10.04 -4.65 -8.70
N MET A 188 9.73 -4.36 -7.42
CA MET A 188 9.83 -3.00 -6.87
C MET A 188 11.25 -2.51 -6.59
N ALA A 189 12.28 -3.37 -6.69
CA ALA A 189 13.68 -2.93 -6.53
C ALA A 189 14.11 -1.94 -7.65
N VAL A 190 13.32 -1.84 -8.72
CA VAL A 190 13.49 -0.84 -9.79
C VAL A 190 13.44 0.60 -9.26
N VAL A 191 12.71 0.84 -8.16
CA VAL A 191 12.60 2.17 -7.53
C VAL A 191 13.98 2.69 -7.11
N ASP A 192 14.86 1.81 -6.64
CA ASP A 192 16.17 2.20 -6.13
C ASP A 192 17.16 2.60 -7.23
N ARG A 193 16.90 2.17 -8.47
CA ARG A 193 17.63 2.66 -9.66
C ARG A 193 17.14 4.03 -10.11
N ILE A 194 15.84 4.30 -9.96
CA ILE A 194 15.25 5.60 -10.29
C ILE A 194 15.68 6.65 -9.26
N ARG A 195 15.74 6.27 -7.98
CA ARG A 195 16.28 7.10 -6.89
C ARG A 195 17.79 7.28 -7.00
N GLY A 196 18.30 8.23 -6.24
CA GLY A 196 19.73 8.55 -6.20
C GLY A 196 19.97 9.95 -5.66
N PRO A 197 21.24 10.34 -5.49
CA PRO A 197 21.62 11.58 -4.85
C PRO A 197 20.97 12.80 -5.50
N ARG A 198 20.60 13.80 -4.71
CA ARG A 198 20.18 15.11 -5.24
C ARG A 198 21.20 15.65 -6.26
N ASP A 199 20.70 16.33 -7.28
CA ASP A 199 21.45 16.94 -8.38
C ASP A 199 22.18 15.93 -9.31
N SER A 200 22.11 14.63 -9.02
CA SER A 200 22.51 13.58 -9.97
C SER A 200 21.45 13.40 -11.07
N GLN A 201 21.83 12.76 -12.17
CA GLN A 201 20.93 12.49 -13.29
C GLN A 201 20.60 11.01 -13.40
N VAL A 202 19.42 10.73 -13.94
CA VAL A 202 18.99 9.41 -14.40
C VAL A 202 18.55 9.51 -15.85
N VAL A 203 18.97 8.55 -16.67
CA VAL A 203 18.56 8.45 -18.07
C VAL A 203 17.53 7.34 -18.20
N LEU A 204 16.31 7.70 -18.55
CA LEU A 204 15.19 6.78 -18.70
C LEU A 204 14.85 6.60 -20.18
N ARG A 205 14.67 5.37 -20.62
CA ARG A 205 13.97 5.09 -21.89
C ARG A 205 12.52 4.79 -21.55
N VAL A 206 11.62 5.68 -21.94
CA VAL A 206 10.20 5.59 -21.59
C VAL A 206 9.34 5.45 -22.84
N GLN A 207 8.16 4.84 -22.71
CA GLN A 207 7.19 4.71 -23.77
C GLN A 207 5.82 5.11 -23.25
N SER A 208 5.20 6.13 -23.85
CA SER A 208 3.80 6.45 -23.59
C SER A 208 2.89 5.49 -24.37
N PRO A 209 1.67 5.20 -23.87
CA PRO A 209 0.70 4.37 -24.56
C PRO A 209 0.53 4.77 -26.03
N GLY A 210 0.67 3.80 -26.95
CA GLY A 210 0.51 4.02 -28.40
C GLY A 210 1.60 4.84 -29.10
N THR A 211 2.74 5.11 -28.44
CA THR A 211 3.85 5.90 -29.00
C THR A 211 5.16 5.11 -29.12
N ASP A 212 6.10 5.64 -29.90
CA ASP A 212 7.47 5.12 -29.94
C ASP A 212 8.25 5.48 -28.65
N PRO A 213 9.15 4.61 -28.16
CA PRO A 213 9.97 4.91 -26.99
C PRO A 213 10.87 6.13 -27.18
N ARG A 214 10.98 6.96 -26.15
CA ARG A 214 11.83 8.16 -26.10
C ARG A 214 12.80 8.11 -24.92
N GLU A 215 13.94 8.77 -25.06
CA GLU A 215 14.89 8.95 -23.96
C GLU A 215 14.57 10.26 -23.22
N VAL A 216 14.60 10.21 -21.89
CA VAL A 216 14.35 11.34 -21.00
C VAL A 216 15.44 11.35 -19.94
N THR A 217 16.19 12.45 -19.85
CA THR A 217 17.14 12.69 -18.77
C THR A 217 16.48 13.52 -17.69
N VAL A 218 16.47 13.03 -16.45
CA VAL A 218 15.85 13.72 -15.31
C VAL A 218 16.91 14.01 -14.26
N THR A 219 16.94 15.24 -13.75
CA THR A 219 17.81 15.62 -12.63
C THR A 219 17.05 15.37 -11.33
N ARG A 220 17.62 14.56 -10.43
CA ARG A 220 17.00 14.20 -9.15
C ARG A 220 16.99 15.40 -8.20
N SER A 221 15.93 15.53 -7.42
CA SER A 221 15.79 16.56 -6.39
C SER A 221 15.38 15.96 -5.05
N GLN A 222 15.47 16.77 -3.99
CA GLN A 222 14.81 16.47 -2.73
C GLN A 222 13.29 16.54 -2.95
N MET A 223 12.58 15.47 -2.59
CA MET A 223 11.14 15.33 -2.68
C MET A 223 10.55 15.18 -1.28
N SER A 224 9.36 15.72 -1.06
CA SER A 224 8.60 15.49 0.17
C SER A 224 7.42 14.56 -0.11
N PHE A 225 7.21 13.58 0.77
CA PHE A 225 6.01 12.74 0.78
C PHE A 225 4.71 13.55 0.99
N THR A 226 4.80 14.82 1.41
CA THR A 226 3.63 15.67 1.62
C THR A 226 3.12 16.41 0.38
N GLN A 227 3.91 16.44 -0.70
CA GLN A 227 3.52 17.11 -1.96
C GLN A 227 2.47 16.31 -2.77
N GLN A 228 2.03 15.17 -2.25
CA GLN A 228 1.16 14.19 -2.92
C GLN A 228 -0.20 14.13 -2.22
N LYS A 229 -1.20 14.91 -2.67
CA LYS A 229 -2.51 14.97 -1.97
C LYS A 229 -3.75 15.22 -2.83
N SER A 230 -3.64 15.39 -4.15
CA SER A 230 -4.81 15.82 -4.90
C SER A 230 -5.61 14.63 -5.42
N ILE A 231 -6.83 14.50 -4.93
CA ILE A 231 -7.89 13.80 -5.65
C ILE A 231 -8.09 14.53 -6.98
N PHE A 232 -8.07 13.76 -8.07
CA PHE A 232 -8.52 14.24 -9.38
C PHE A 232 -10.01 13.99 -9.50
N ALA A 233 -10.77 15.03 -9.85
CA ALA A 233 -12.22 14.93 -10.02
C ALA A 233 -12.66 15.71 -11.26
N GLN A 234 -13.60 15.12 -12.01
CA GLN A 234 -14.24 15.76 -13.15
C GLN A 234 -15.64 15.17 -13.34
N ARG A 235 -16.46 15.85 -14.16
CA ARG A 235 -17.71 15.27 -14.65
C ARG A 235 -17.50 14.64 -16.03
N LEU A 236 -18.10 13.48 -16.24
CA LEU A 236 -18.14 12.74 -17.49
C LEU A 236 -19.58 12.65 -18.03
N ALA A 237 -19.75 12.05 -19.21
CA ALA A 237 -21.06 11.85 -19.86
C ALA A 237 -21.90 13.14 -19.90
N GLU A 238 -21.37 14.17 -20.58
CA GLU A 238 -22.02 15.48 -20.72
C GLU A 238 -22.35 16.17 -19.38
N GLY A 239 -21.62 15.82 -18.31
CA GLY A 239 -21.78 16.42 -17.00
C GLY A 239 -22.63 15.59 -16.02
N THR A 240 -23.17 14.44 -16.43
CA THR A 240 -24.13 13.66 -15.63
C THR A 240 -23.46 12.70 -14.64
N VAL A 241 -22.25 12.20 -14.93
CA VAL A 241 -21.55 11.24 -14.09
C VAL A 241 -20.37 11.92 -13.39
N GLY A 242 -20.26 11.76 -12.08
CA GLY A 242 -19.06 12.17 -11.34
C GLY A 242 -17.95 11.14 -11.50
N TYR A 243 -16.72 11.58 -11.77
CA TYR A 243 -15.53 10.73 -11.76
C TYR A 243 -14.54 11.26 -10.75
N ILE A 244 -14.10 10.39 -9.85
CA ILE A 244 -13.11 10.69 -8.81
C ILE A 244 -12.01 9.64 -8.88
N ARG A 245 -10.77 10.07 -9.13
CA ARG A 245 -9.59 9.21 -9.03
C ARG A 245 -8.84 9.51 -7.75
N PHE A 246 -8.59 8.45 -6.99
CA PHE A 246 -7.81 8.53 -5.77
C PHE A 246 -6.32 8.59 -6.09
N PRO A 247 -5.54 9.35 -5.29
CA PRO A 247 -4.08 9.36 -5.42
C PRO A 247 -3.50 7.99 -5.04
N ALA A 248 -2.31 7.70 -5.56
CA ALA A 248 -1.61 6.47 -5.22
C ALA A 248 -1.24 6.36 -3.74
N GLY A 249 -0.95 7.50 -3.09
CA GLY A 249 -0.64 7.59 -1.68
C GLY A 249 -1.81 8.12 -0.84
N ALA A 250 -1.99 7.51 0.34
CA ALA A 250 -2.92 7.97 1.35
C ALA A 250 -2.50 9.28 2.05
N HIS A 251 -3.46 10.08 2.48
CA HIS A 251 -3.22 11.21 3.39
C HIS A 251 -4.40 11.48 4.32
N GLY A 252 -4.10 12.03 5.51
CA GLY A 252 -5.08 12.18 6.59
C GLY A 252 -6.27 13.11 6.32
N THR A 253 -6.24 13.91 5.24
CA THR A 253 -7.38 14.78 4.84
C THR A 253 -8.21 14.24 3.69
N LEU A 254 -7.93 13.02 3.21
CA LEU A 254 -8.54 12.51 1.99
C LEU A 254 -10.07 12.42 2.06
N GLY A 255 -10.65 12.11 3.24
CA GLY A 255 -12.11 12.09 3.41
C GLY A 255 -12.76 13.48 3.29
N GLN A 256 -12.10 14.52 3.80
CA GLN A 256 -12.53 15.91 3.60
C GLN A 256 -12.37 16.32 2.14
N ASP A 257 -11.25 15.98 1.51
CA ASP A 257 -10.98 16.30 0.11
C ASP A 257 -12.01 15.64 -0.81
N PHE A 258 -12.37 14.39 -0.53
CA PHE A 258 -13.43 13.67 -1.23
C PHE A 258 -14.79 14.38 -1.10
N SER A 259 -15.16 14.75 0.13
CA SER A 259 -16.40 15.47 0.40
C SER A 259 -16.44 16.83 -0.31
N ALA A 260 -15.31 17.55 -0.35
CA ALA A 260 -15.19 18.81 -1.07
C ALA A 260 -15.37 18.62 -2.58
N ARG A 261 -14.74 17.60 -3.19
CA ARG A 261 -14.93 17.29 -4.61
C ARG A 261 -16.37 16.91 -4.95
N LEU A 262 -17.04 16.16 -4.08
CA LEU A 262 -18.47 15.87 -4.25
C LEU A 262 -19.33 17.13 -4.17
N GLN A 263 -19.04 18.06 -3.26
CA GLN A 263 -19.79 19.32 -3.14
C GLN A 263 -19.58 20.21 -4.37
N GLU A 264 -18.35 20.33 -4.86
CA GLU A 264 -18.02 21.02 -6.11
C GLU A 264 -18.80 20.43 -7.29
N MET A 265 -18.79 19.09 -7.41
CA MET A 265 -19.59 18.38 -8.41
C MET A 265 -21.09 18.40 -8.12
N GLY A 266 -21.58 18.78 -6.94
CA GLY A 266 -23.01 18.92 -6.67
C GLY A 266 -23.55 20.31 -7.00
N GLY A 267 -22.72 21.34 -6.84
CA GLY A 267 -23.08 22.75 -7.03
C GLY A 267 -23.47 23.13 -8.46
N GLU A 268 -22.99 22.39 -9.46
CA GLU A 268 -23.33 22.56 -10.88
C GLU A 268 -24.54 21.68 -11.33
N GLY A 269 -25.22 21.02 -10.38
CA GLY A 269 -26.35 20.10 -10.59
C GLY A 269 -26.04 18.68 -10.09
N ALA A 270 -27.02 17.94 -9.58
CA ALA A 270 -26.76 16.59 -9.04
C ALA A 270 -26.25 15.63 -10.14
N VAL A 271 -25.22 14.84 -9.82
CA VAL A 271 -24.77 13.73 -10.67
C VAL A 271 -25.76 12.56 -10.55
N SER A 272 -25.94 11.80 -11.63
CA SER A 272 -26.81 10.61 -11.69
C SER A 272 -26.09 9.31 -11.38
N GLY A 273 -24.75 9.34 -11.30
CA GLY A 273 -23.91 8.20 -10.95
C GLY A 273 -22.49 8.66 -10.58
N LEU A 274 -21.74 7.76 -9.95
CA LEU A 274 -20.37 8.00 -9.50
C LEU A 274 -19.44 6.88 -9.96
N ILE A 275 -18.30 7.25 -10.51
CA ILE A 275 -17.16 6.36 -10.76
C ILE A 275 -16.06 6.73 -9.77
N LEU A 276 -15.63 5.77 -8.96
CA LEU A 276 -14.45 5.89 -8.12
C LEU A 276 -13.33 5.04 -8.69
N ASP A 277 -12.25 5.68 -9.11
CA ASP A 277 -11.10 5.01 -9.68
C ASP A 277 -10.06 4.74 -8.60
N LEU A 278 -9.94 3.46 -8.23
CA LEU A 278 -9.03 2.93 -7.23
C LEU A 278 -7.83 2.21 -7.86
N ARG A 279 -7.67 2.23 -9.19
CA ARG A 279 -6.69 1.39 -9.90
C ARG A 279 -5.25 1.59 -9.44
N ILE A 280 -4.89 2.80 -9.01
CA ILE A 280 -3.54 3.14 -8.53
C ILE A 280 -3.47 3.30 -7.01
N SER A 281 -4.58 3.10 -6.31
CA SER A 281 -4.70 3.36 -4.88
C SER A 281 -3.94 2.33 -4.06
N ASN A 282 -2.77 2.71 -3.57
CA ASN A 282 -1.93 1.87 -2.74
C ASN A 282 -1.98 2.36 -1.28
N ASN A 283 -2.15 1.46 -0.32
CA ASN A 283 -1.99 1.83 1.09
C ASN A 283 -1.66 0.62 1.97
N SER A 284 -0.99 0.93 3.09
CA SER A 284 -0.99 0.13 4.32
C SER A 284 -1.54 1.01 5.44
N THR A 285 -2.56 0.50 6.15
CA THR A 285 -3.22 1.02 7.37
C THR A 285 -3.61 2.51 7.46
N GLY A 286 -4.81 2.78 7.99
CA GLY A 286 -5.23 4.13 8.37
C GLY A 286 -5.81 4.99 7.25
N TRP A 287 -6.22 4.40 6.13
CA TRP A 287 -6.86 5.16 5.06
C TRP A 287 -8.30 5.57 5.42
N PRO A 288 -8.73 6.82 5.18
CA PRO A 288 -10.08 7.26 5.50
C PRO A 288 -11.13 6.69 4.53
N LEU A 289 -10.78 5.83 3.56
CA LEU A 289 -11.80 5.10 2.81
C LEU A 289 -12.74 4.31 3.72
N MET A 290 -12.23 3.73 4.81
CA MET A 290 -13.10 3.10 5.82
C MET A 290 -14.02 4.10 6.51
N THR A 291 -13.57 5.36 6.68
CA THR A 291 -14.42 6.44 7.20
C THR A 291 -15.44 6.95 6.17
N MET A 292 -15.21 6.67 4.89
CA MET A 292 -16.13 6.99 3.79
C MET A 292 -17.13 5.88 3.50
N LEU A 293 -16.85 4.64 3.93
CA LEU A 293 -17.74 3.50 3.76
C LEU A 293 -19.20 3.76 4.23
N PRO A 294 -19.45 4.47 5.36
CA PRO A 294 -20.80 4.86 5.77
C PRO A 294 -21.57 5.72 4.76
N LEU A 295 -20.88 6.43 3.85
CA LEU A 295 -21.53 7.21 2.80
C LEU A 295 -22.17 6.31 1.73
N PHE A 296 -21.66 5.09 1.56
CA PHE A 296 -22.03 4.19 0.47
C PHE A 296 -22.85 2.98 0.93
N GLY A 297 -22.76 2.61 2.20
CA GLY A 297 -23.48 1.45 2.71
C GLY A 297 -23.53 1.40 4.23
N GLN A 298 -24.32 0.46 4.74
CA GLN A 298 -24.52 0.20 6.17
C GLN A 298 -24.71 -1.30 6.40
N GLY A 299 -24.50 -1.75 7.64
CA GLY A 299 -24.61 -3.14 8.03
C GLY A 299 -23.25 -3.84 8.14
N GLU A 300 -23.27 -5.17 8.06
CA GLU A 300 -22.06 -6.00 8.11
C GLU A 300 -21.34 -5.93 6.78
N MET A 301 -20.13 -5.37 6.79
CA MET A 301 -19.29 -5.12 5.62
C MET A 301 -18.11 -6.09 5.52
N GLY A 302 -18.09 -7.13 6.35
CA GLY A 302 -17.05 -8.14 6.41
C GLY A 302 -16.45 -8.25 7.81
N ALA A 303 -15.28 -8.86 7.92
CA ALA A 303 -14.57 -9.00 9.19
C ALA A 303 -13.05 -9.06 9.00
N VAL A 304 -12.32 -8.45 9.92
CA VAL A 304 -10.88 -8.68 10.04
C VAL A 304 -10.68 -9.94 10.87
N ILE A 305 -9.98 -10.93 10.32
CA ILE A 305 -9.71 -12.20 11.02
C ILE A 305 -8.24 -12.36 11.32
N ASN A 306 -7.92 -12.97 12.46
CA ASN A 306 -6.58 -13.39 12.84
C ASN A 306 -6.65 -14.74 13.57
N ARG A 307 -5.48 -15.27 13.96
CA ARG A 307 -5.39 -16.55 14.68
C ARG A 307 -6.11 -16.58 16.04
N LYS A 308 -6.44 -15.41 16.61
CA LYS A 308 -7.07 -15.27 17.94
C LYS A 308 -8.59 -15.06 17.83
N GLY A 309 -9.11 -14.77 16.64
CA GLY A 309 -10.55 -14.56 16.44
C GLY A 309 -10.87 -13.65 15.26
N SER A 310 -12.13 -13.24 15.22
CA SER A 310 -12.71 -12.39 14.17
C SER A 310 -13.24 -11.09 14.79
N ALA A 311 -13.02 -9.99 14.09
CA ALA A 311 -13.55 -8.66 14.41
C ALA A 311 -14.45 -8.19 13.26
N PRO A 312 -15.79 -8.25 13.42
CA PRO A 312 -16.72 -7.79 12.40
C PRO A 312 -16.58 -6.30 12.10
N LEU A 313 -16.60 -5.95 10.82
CA LEU A 313 -16.70 -4.59 10.31
C LEU A 313 -18.18 -4.22 10.15
N ASN A 314 -18.76 -3.64 11.20
CA ASN A 314 -20.15 -3.17 11.18
C ASN A 314 -20.20 -1.67 10.95
N ILE A 315 -20.88 -1.25 9.88
CA ILE A 315 -21.07 0.14 9.51
C ILE A 315 -22.46 0.60 9.94
N ALA A 316 -22.49 1.65 10.77
CA ALA A 316 -23.74 2.31 11.12
C ALA A 316 -24.27 3.12 9.94
N ALA A 317 -25.59 3.33 9.91
CA ALA A 317 -26.21 4.25 8.96
C ALA A 317 -25.60 5.66 9.11
N SER A 318 -25.21 6.29 8.00
CA SER A 318 -24.73 7.67 8.02
C SER A 318 -25.87 8.66 8.22
N GLU A 319 -25.73 9.57 9.18
CA GLU A 319 -26.60 10.74 9.33
C GLU A 319 -26.14 11.84 8.35
N GLY A 320 -26.66 11.81 7.12
CA GLY A 320 -26.38 12.81 6.06
C GLY A 320 -25.54 12.28 4.89
N ASN A 321 -25.57 13.03 3.76
CA ASN A 321 -24.92 12.73 2.47
C ASN A 321 -24.85 11.23 2.13
N ASN A 322 -26.01 10.57 2.13
CA ASN A 322 -26.11 9.16 1.78
C ASN A 322 -26.00 9.00 0.26
N LEU A 323 -24.90 8.43 -0.19
CA LEU A 323 -24.63 8.07 -1.59
C LEU A 323 -25.06 6.64 -1.92
N ALA A 324 -25.59 5.87 -0.96
CA ALA A 324 -26.02 4.48 -1.18
C ALA A 324 -27.14 4.34 -2.23
N ALA A 325 -27.89 5.41 -2.51
CA ALA A 325 -28.91 5.42 -3.56
C ALA A 325 -28.35 5.85 -4.94
N LEU A 326 -27.13 6.37 -4.98
CA LEU A 326 -26.49 6.79 -6.22
C LEU A 326 -25.82 5.57 -6.88
N PRO A 327 -26.09 5.27 -8.16
CA PRO A 327 -25.36 4.25 -8.89
C PRO A 327 -23.85 4.44 -8.80
N LEU A 328 -23.14 3.41 -8.34
CA LEU A 328 -21.71 3.44 -8.05
C LEU A 328 -20.97 2.35 -8.84
N VAL A 329 -19.89 2.76 -9.50
CA VAL A 329 -18.91 1.86 -10.11
C VAL A 329 -17.54 2.12 -9.49
N LEU A 330 -16.82 1.06 -9.12
CA LEU A 330 -15.42 1.13 -8.71
C LEU A 330 -14.52 0.59 -9.80
N LEU A 331 -13.45 1.30 -10.13
CA LEU A 331 -12.42 0.80 -11.01
C LEU A 331 -11.27 0.23 -10.18
N ILE A 332 -10.88 -1.01 -10.45
CA ILE A 332 -9.83 -1.72 -9.72
C ILE A 332 -8.79 -2.29 -10.68
N GLY A 333 -7.59 -2.55 -10.17
CA GLY A 333 -6.51 -3.17 -10.93
C GLY A 333 -5.38 -3.70 -10.05
N PRO A 334 -4.27 -4.16 -10.65
CA PRO A 334 -3.17 -4.77 -9.92
C PRO A 334 -2.49 -3.83 -8.91
N ASP A 335 -2.60 -2.51 -9.08
CA ASP A 335 -2.04 -1.50 -8.17
C ASP A 335 -3.07 -1.00 -7.13
N THR A 336 -4.30 -1.54 -7.12
CA THR A 336 -5.26 -1.38 -6.02
C THR A 336 -4.84 -2.28 -4.86
N GLN A 337 -4.44 -1.70 -3.72
CA GLN A 337 -3.86 -2.46 -2.60
C GLN A 337 -4.44 -2.05 -1.23
N GLY A 338 -4.50 -3.01 -0.31
CA GLY A 338 -4.81 -2.78 1.10
C GLY A 338 -6.25 -2.35 1.35
N THR A 339 -6.43 -1.23 2.06
CA THR A 339 -7.75 -0.69 2.41
C THR A 339 -8.61 -0.38 1.17
N ALA A 340 -7.98 -0.14 0.01
CA ALA A 340 -8.66 0.04 -1.28
C ALA A 340 -9.38 -1.25 -1.72
N GLU A 341 -8.71 -2.40 -1.54
CA GLU A 341 -9.26 -3.72 -1.82
C GLU A 341 -10.39 -4.05 -0.85
N ILE A 342 -10.18 -3.81 0.45
CA ILE A 342 -11.22 -4.01 1.48
C ILE A 342 -12.45 -3.16 1.15
N PHE A 343 -12.27 -1.88 0.81
CA PHE A 343 -13.36 -0.98 0.43
C PHE A 343 -14.13 -1.51 -0.80
N ALA A 344 -13.41 -1.94 -1.83
CA ALA A 344 -14.01 -2.47 -3.04
C ALA A 344 -14.77 -3.77 -2.77
N ALA A 345 -14.16 -4.72 -2.04
CA ALA A 345 -14.74 -6.01 -1.73
C ALA A 345 -15.98 -5.90 -0.83
N ALA A 346 -15.94 -5.03 0.18
CA ALA A 346 -17.07 -4.77 1.07
C ALA A 346 -18.29 -4.23 0.30
N LEU A 347 -18.07 -3.25 -0.58
CA LEU A 347 -19.14 -2.65 -1.38
C LEU A 347 -19.66 -3.58 -2.48
N GLN A 348 -18.77 -4.38 -3.09
CA GLN A 348 -19.15 -5.44 -4.04
C GLN A 348 -20.08 -6.46 -3.36
N ALA A 349 -19.67 -6.99 -2.21
CA ALA A 349 -20.42 -8.00 -1.47
C ALA A 349 -21.75 -7.47 -0.90
N ALA A 350 -21.83 -6.16 -0.61
CA ALA A 350 -23.09 -5.51 -0.24
C ALA A 350 -24.11 -5.46 -1.41
N GLY A 351 -23.69 -5.76 -2.65
CA GLY A 351 -24.57 -6.02 -3.79
C GLY A 351 -25.05 -4.79 -4.56
N HIS A 352 -24.58 -3.59 -4.22
CA HIS A 352 -25.03 -2.32 -4.83
C HIS A 352 -23.96 -1.63 -5.68
N THR A 353 -22.78 -2.24 -5.82
CA THR A 353 -21.61 -1.63 -6.47
C THR A 353 -20.98 -2.59 -7.46
N LEU A 354 -20.74 -2.13 -8.69
CA LEU A 354 -20.04 -2.90 -9.71
C LEU A 354 -18.54 -2.58 -9.69
N LEU A 355 -17.71 -3.61 -9.75
CA LEU A 355 -16.27 -3.51 -9.91
C LEU A 355 -15.89 -3.80 -11.36
N ILE A 356 -15.10 -2.92 -11.96
CA ILE A 356 -14.67 -3.03 -13.36
C ILE A 356 -13.15 -2.89 -13.45
N GLY A 357 -12.50 -3.73 -14.26
CA GLY A 357 -11.06 -3.63 -14.53
C GLY A 357 -10.39 -4.99 -14.47
N LEU A 358 -9.32 -5.08 -13.68
CA LEU A 358 -8.50 -6.30 -13.51
C LEU A 358 -8.46 -6.73 -12.04
N PRO A 359 -8.15 -8.01 -11.74
CA PRO A 359 -7.99 -8.48 -10.37
C PRO A 359 -6.91 -7.70 -9.60
N THR A 360 -7.15 -7.53 -8.30
CA THR A 360 -6.15 -6.97 -7.36
C THR A 360 -5.24 -8.08 -6.81
N GLN A 361 -4.26 -7.73 -5.96
CA GLN A 361 -3.23 -8.68 -5.49
C GLN A 361 -3.54 -9.37 -4.16
N GLY A 362 -4.48 -8.85 -3.37
CA GLY A 362 -4.84 -9.41 -2.06
C GLY A 362 -3.92 -8.98 -0.92
N GLN A 363 -3.33 -7.78 -1.01
CA GLN A 363 -2.42 -7.25 0.02
C GLN A 363 -3.20 -6.52 1.12
N VAL A 364 -4.09 -7.24 1.80
CA VAL A 364 -5.02 -6.69 2.80
C VAL A 364 -4.58 -6.96 4.24
N GLU A 365 -3.35 -7.41 4.43
CA GLU A 365 -2.90 -7.92 5.71
C GLU A 365 -2.76 -6.80 6.74
N GLY A 366 -3.24 -7.06 7.95
CA GLY A 366 -2.84 -6.26 9.10
C GLY A 366 -1.45 -6.67 9.56
N MET A 367 -0.66 -5.71 10.01
CA MET A 367 0.68 -5.95 10.55
C MET A 367 0.68 -5.83 12.07
N THR A 368 1.24 -6.83 12.75
CA THR A 368 1.64 -6.71 14.16
C THR A 368 3.13 -6.45 14.25
N ILE A 369 3.55 -5.69 15.26
CA ILE A 369 4.95 -5.37 15.50
C ILE A 369 5.45 -6.20 16.68
N GLN A 370 6.48 -7.01 16.46
CA GLN A 370 7.21 -7.71 17.50
C GLN A 370 8.57 -7.05 17.72
N ARG A 371 8.81 -6.57 18.95
CA ARG A 371 10.14 -6.09 19.34
C ARG A 371 11.04 -7.26 19.71
N LEU A 372 12.26 -7.26 19.18
CA LEU A 372 13.23 -8.35 19.32
C LEU A 372 14.28 -8.04 20.41
N PRO A 373 15.03 -9.04 20.90
CA PRO A 373 16.00 -8.86 21.99
C PRO A 373 17.11 -7.85 21.71
N ASP A 374 17.57 -7.74 20.46
CA ASP A 374 18.54 -6.74 20.02
C ASP A 374 17.93 -5.35 19.82
N GLY A 375 16.62 -5.22 20.04
CA GLY A 375 15.81 -4.03 19.86
C GLY A 375 15.49 -3.69 18.40
N SER A 376 15.72 -4.61 17.47
CA SER A 376 15.11 -4.59 16.13
C SER A 376 13.61 -4.86 16.20
N GLU A 377 12.89 -4.60 15.11
CA GLU A 377 11.44 -4.77 15.01
C GLU A 377 11.09 -5.71 13.85
N LEU A 378 10.13 -6.60 14.09
CA LEU A 378 9.62 -7.53 13.12
C LEU A 378 8.13 -7.24 12.91
N PHE A 379 7.78 -6.81 11.71
CA PHE A 379 6.41 -6.66 11.27
C PHE A 379 5.93 -7.98 10.67
N ILE A 380 4.77 -8.46 11.08
CA ILE A 380 4.24 -9.76 10.68
C ILE A 380 2.80 -9.58 10.23
N ALA A 381 2.48 -10.07 9.03
CA ALA A 381 1.12 -10.16 8.52
C ALA A 381 0.30 -11.08 9.44
N ASN A 382 -0.53 -10.49 10.31
CA ASN A 382 -1.19 -11.20 11.40
C ASN A 382 -2.72 -11.20 11.32
N SER A 383 -3.29 -10.50 10.35
CA SER A 383 -4.71 -10.57 10.05
C SER A 383 -4.96 -10.46 8.55
N THR A 384 -6.09 -10.97 8.10
CA THR A 384 -6.62 -10.79 6.73
C THR A 384 -8.08 -10.33 6.81
N PHE A 385 -8.75 -10.15 5.67
CA PHE A 385 -10.11 -9.67 5.58
C PHE A 385 -11.03 -10.70 4.93
N LEU A 386 -12.14 -11.01 5.61
CA LEU A 386 -13.27 -11.76 5.06
C LEU A 386 -14.35 -10.80 4.58
N THR A 387 -14.83 -10.99 3.36
CA THR A 387 -16.03 -10.31 2.87
C THR A 387 -17.29 -10.83 3.59
N PRO A 388 -18.43 -10.10 3.54
CA PRO A 388 -19.70 -10.54 4.10
C PRO A 388 -20.17 -11.94 3.69
N ASP A 389 -19.85 -12.38 2.48
CA ASP A 389 -20.15 -13.72 1.94
C ASP A 389 -19.11 -14.79 2.34
N GLY A 390 -18.11 -14.43 3.16
CA GLY A 390 -17.15 -15.34 3.76
C GLY A 390 -15.91 -15.64 2.92
N ARG A 391 -15.66 -14.89 1.83
CA ARG A 391 -14.44 -15.02 1.01
C ARG A 391 -13.28 -14.28 1.66
N ASP A 392 -12.15 -14.95 1.81
CA ASP A 392 -10.87 -14.32 2.19
C ASP A 392 -10.26 -13.67 0.96
N ILE A 393 -10.00 -12.37 1.03
CA ILE A 393 -9.38 -11.63 -0.07
C ILE A 393 -7.86 -11.49 0.11
N GLY A 394 -7.29 -11.98 1.22
CA GLY A 394 -5.86 -12.04 1.43
C GLY A 394 -5.20 -13.02 0.47
N MET A 395 -4.07 -12.62 -0.13
CA MET A 395 -3.32 -13.37 -1.15
C MET A 395 -4.06 -13.65 -2.48
N GLU A 396 -5.39 -13.65 -2.49
CA GLU A 396 -6.22 -13.88 -3.68
C GLU A 396 -6.68 -12.60 -4.37
N GLY A 397 -6.88 -11.52 -3.60
CA GLY A 397 -7.37 -10.25 -4.10
C GLY A 397 -8.87 -10.22 -4.38
N VAL A 398 -9.27 -9.19 -5.11
CA VAL A 398 -10.65 -8.89 -5.45
C VAL A 398 -10.81 -9.01 -6.96
N HIS A 399 -11.77 -9.84 -7.38
CA HIS A 399 -12.11 -10.00 -8.78
C HIS A 399 -13.19 -8.99 -9.21
N PRO A 400 -13.03 -8.31 -10.36
CA PRO A 400 -14.05 -7.42 -10.88
C PRO A 400 -15.27 -8.19 -11.39
N ASP A 401 -16.45 -7.58 -11.31
CA ASP A 401 -17.68 -8.10 -11.91
C ASP A 401 -17.63 -8.06 -13.44
N ILE A 402 -16.96 -7.04 -13.99
CA ILE A 402 -16.71 -6.88 -15.43
C ILE A 402 -15.21 -6.77 -15.65
N THR A 403 -14.62 -7.80 -16.25
CA THR A 403 -13.20 -7.76 -16.63
C THR A 403 -13.02 -6.94 -17.90
N VAL A 404 -12.11 -5.96 -17.84
CA VAL A 404 -11.65 -5.20 -19.01
C VAL A 404 -10.13 -5.38 -19.08
N ASP A 405 -9.67 -6.05 -20.13
CA ASP A 405 -8.25 -6.39 -20.32
C ASP A 405 -7.47 -5.17 -20.84
N ALA A 406 -7.24 -4.21 -19.95
CA ALA A 406 -6.47 -3.01 -20.18
C ALA A 406 -5.65 -2.68 -18.93
N ASP A 407 -4.33 -2.89 -18.99
CA ASP A 407 -3.44 -2.47 -17.91
C ASP A 407 -3.31 -0.95 -17.88
N TRP A 408 -2.92 -0.39 -16.73
CA TRP A 408 -2.66 1.03 -16.58
C TRP A 408 -1.71 1.58 -17.65
N SER A 409 -0.75 0.79 -18.13
CA SER A 409 0.20 1.23 -19.16
C SER A 409 -0.30 1.16 -20.61
N ASP A 410 -1.47 0.56 -20.85
CA ASP A 410 -2.10 0.47 -22.18
C ASP A 410 -3.11 1.61 -22.42
N VAL A 411 -3.49 2.31 -21.35
CA VAL A 411 -4.54 3.33 -21.35
C VAL A 411 -3.96 4.71 -21.63
N SER A 412 -4.62 5.45 -22.53
CA SER A 412 -4.33 6.88 -22.72
C SER A 412 -5.39 7.74 -22.02
N ALA A 413 -5.04 8.98 -21.65
CA ALA A 413 -5.99 9.89 -21.00
C ALA A 413 -7.26 10.14 -21.83
N ASP A 414 -7.15 10.09 -23.17
CA ASP A 414 -8.27 10.34 -24.08
C ASP A 414 -9.07 9.07 -24.43
N MET A 415 -8.50 7.87 -24.16
CA MET A 415 -9.13 6.59 -24.44
C MET A 415 -8.82 5.59 -23.32
N ASP A 416 -9.78 5.47 -22.39
CA ASP A 416 -9.75 4.51 -21.31
C ASP A 416 -10.95 3.55 -21.43
N PRO A 417 -10.74 2.30 -21.88
CA PRO A 417 -11.82 1.32 -22.05
C PRO A 417 -12.47 0.92 -20.72
N VAL A 418 -11.76 1.05 -19.59
CA VAL A 418 -12.29 0.75 -18.25
C VAL A 418 -13.28 1.84 -17.83
N ILE A 419 -12.94 3.11 -18.06
CA ILE A 419 -13.87 4.23 -17.86
C ILE A 419 -15.06 4.13 -18.83
N ALA A 420 -14.83 3.78 -20.10
CA ALA A 420 -15.90 3.61 -21.07
C ALA A 420 -16.90 2.52 -20.64
N ALA A 421 -16.40 1.36 -20.17
CA ALA A 421 -17.23 0.29 -19.63
C ALA A 421 -18.03 0.72 -18.38
N ALA A 422 -17.42 1.53 -17.51
CA ALA A 422 -18.10 2.09 -16.34
C ALA A 422 -19.23 3.06 -16.71
N LEU A 423 -19.01 3.91 -17.71
CA LEU A 423 -20.06 4.80 -18.24
C LEU A 423 -21.20 3.99 -18.87
N GLU A 424 -20.89 2.93 -19.61
CA GLU A 424 -21.92 2.02 -20.15
C GLU A 424 -22.71 1.33 -19.03
N ALA A 425 -22.04 0.89 -17.95
CA ALA A 425 -22.69 0.24 -16.82
C ALA A 425 -23.63 1.18 -16.05
N LEU A 426 -23.29 2.46 -15.93
CA LEU A 426 -24.10 3.47 -15.24
C LEU A 426 -25.29 4.01 -16.07
N THR A 427 -25.34 3.71 -17.36
CA THR A 427 -26.39 4.20 -18.28
C THR A 427 -27.43 3.14 -18.67
N LYS A 428 -27.22 1.88 -18.24
CA LYS A 428 -28.19 0.77 -18.33
C LYS A 428 -29.14 0.79 -17.14
#